data_AF-A0A3R6ZEQ9-F1
#
_entry.id   AF-A0A3R6ZEQ9-F1
#
_cell.length_a   1.000
_cell.length_b   1.000
_cell.length_c   1.000
_cell.angle_alpha   90.00
_cell.angle_beta   90.00
_cell.angle_gamma   90.00
#
_symmetry.space_group_name_H-M   'P 1'
#
loop_
_entity.id
_entity.type
_entity.pdbx_description
1 polymer ?
#
loop_
_entity_poly.entity_id
_entity_poly.type
_entity_poly.pdbx_seq_one_letter_code
_entity_poly.pdbx_strand_id
1 'polypeptide(L)'
;MANDENLIPMNRRTKSEQRKIATAGGKASGAARRKKRDMRKAAEMLLNMPVSNKQSTMKATLTALGIDEEDMDYSMGVMAAMLVQAANGNVNAAKFLRDTAGQNPTQQLQEKEFEYRKKQDREAKKAEEDGA
;
A
#
# COMPACT_ATOMS: atom_id res chain seq x y z
N MET A 1 -19.40 -10.07 22.68
CA MET A 1 -19.86 -10.10 21.27
C MET A 1 -21.02 -9.13 21.16
N ALA A 2 -21.07 -8.31 20.09
CA ALA A 2 -22.21 -7.42 19.87
C ALA A 2 -23.40 -8.27 19.40
N ASN A 3 -24.54 -8.17 20.09
CA ASN A 3 -25.74 -8.93 19.73
C ASN A 3 -26.31 -8.38 18.42
N ASP A 4 -26.39 -9.21 17.38
CA ASP A 4 -26.92 -8.83 16.07
C ASP A 4 -28.41 -8.39 16.14
N GLU A 5 -29.12 -8.84 17.17
CA GLU A 5 -30.50 -8.45 17.47
C GLU A 5 -30.67 -6.96 17.83
N ASN A 6 -29.59 -6.25 18.19
CA ASN A 6 -29.64 -4.83 18.55
C ASN A 6 -29.41 -3.86 17.38
N LEU A 7 -29.18 -4.36 16.16
CA LEU A 7 -28.91 -3.52 14.98
C LEU A 7 -30.19 -3.21 14.19
N ILE A 8 -30.70 -1.98 14.32
CA ILE A 8 -31.85 -1.51 13.52
C ILE A 8 -31.40 -1.23 12.07
N PRO A 9 -31.95 -1.94 11.07
CA PRO A 9 -31.64 -1.73 9.65
C PRO A 9 -31.96 -0.31 9.17
N MET A 10 -31.19 0.22 8.22
CA MET A 10 -31.34 1.60 7.75
C MET A 10 -32.72 1.90 7.15
N ASN A 11 -33.30 0.95 6.42
CA ASN A 11 -34.64 1.07 5.84
C ASN A 11 -35.77 1.16 6.90
N ARG A 12 -35.50 0.75 8.15
CA ARG A 12 -36.43 0.86 9.28
C ARG A 12 -36.22 2.12 10.14
N ARG A 13 -35.25 2.98 9.77
CA ARG A 13 -34.96 4.24 10.47
C ARG A 13 -35.60 5.42 9.75
N THR A 14 -35.89 6.48 10.50
CA THR A 14 -36.39 7.73 9.92
C THR A 14 -35.34 8.39 9.03
N LYS A 15 -35.76 9.20 8.05
CA LYS A 15 -34.82 9.94 7.17
C LYS A 15 -33.86 10.83 7.96
N SER A 16 -34.28 11.40 9.09
CA SER A 16 -33.43 12.24 9.94
C SER A 16 -32.34 11.43 10.65
N GLU A 17 -32.66 10.24 11.17
CA GLU A 17 -31.68 9.32 11.75
C GLU A 17 -30.68 8.80 10.71
N GLN A 18 -31.17 8.41 9.53
CA GLN A 18 -30.31 7.99 8.43
C GLN A 18 -29.31 9.10 8.05
N ARG A 19 -29.77 10.36 7.95
CA ARG A 19 -28.89 11.52 7.69
C ARG A 19 -27.84 11.71 8.79
N LYS A 20 -28.22 11.59 10.06
CA LYS A 20 -27.28 11.71 11.20
C LYS A 20 -26.20 10.64 11.15
N ILE A 21 -26.58 9.38 10.90
CA ILE A 21 -25.64 8.26 10.80
C ILE A 21 -24.74 8.43 9.58
N ALA A 22 -25.28 8.77 8.41
CA ALA A 22 -24.49 9.01 7.21
C ALA A 22 -23.48 10.15 7.42
N THR A 23 -23.89 11.23 8.09
CA THR A 23 -22.99 12.35 8.42
C THR A 23 -21.90 11.92 9.39
N ALA A 24 -22.23 11.18 10.44
CA ALA A 24 -21.27 10.66 11.41
C ALA A 24 -20.27 9.70 10.74
N GLY A 25 -20.76 8.77 9.92
CA GLY A 25 -19.94 7.84 9.15
C GLY A 25 -19.03 8.55 8.15
N GLY A 26 -19.52 9.58 7.47
CA GLY A 26 -18.74 10.42 6.56
C GLY A 26 -17.64 11.20 7.28
N LYS A 27 -17.93 11.79 8.44
CA LYS A 27 -16.94 12.49 9.28
C LYS A 27 -15.86 11.54 9.80
N ALA A 28 -16.26 10.38 10.33
CA ALA A 28 -15.33 9.37 10.83
C ALA A 28 -14.44 8.80 9.71
N SER A 29 -15.05 8.45 8.57
CA SER A 29 -14.32 7.99 7.39
C SER A 29 -13.36 9.06 6.86
N GLY A 30 -13.78 10.32 6.83
CA GLY A 30 -12.93 11.45 6.45
C GLY A 30 -11.74 11.62 7.39
N ALA A 31 -11.95 11.52 8.70
CA ALA A 31 -10.88 11.58 9.70
C ALA A 31 -9.89 10.41 9.53
N ALA A 32 -10.39 9.19 9.34
CA ALA A 32 -9.55 8.00 9.10
C ALA A 32 -8.72 8.13 7.81
N ARG A 33 -9.33 8.63 6.72
CA ARG A 33 -8.63 8.88 5.45
C ARG A 33 -7.52 9.92 5.60
N ARG A 34 -7.78 11.03 6.31
CA ARG A 34 -6.77 12.07 6.60
C ARG A 34 -5.64 11.49 7.44
N LYS A 35 -5.95 10.78 8.53
CA LYS A 35 -4.95 10.10 9.36
C LYS A 35 -4.06 9.17 8.53
N LYS A 36 -4.65 8.33 7.66
CA LYS A 36 -3.89 7.43 6.77
C LYS A 36 -2.99 8.22 5.81
N ARG A 37 -3.49 9.30 5.22
CA ARG A 37 -2.68 10.18 4.34
C ARG A 37 -1.51 10.79 5.11
N ASP A 38 -1.77 11.33 6.29
CA ASP A 38 -0.75 12.03 7.07
C ASP A 38 0.32 11.04 7.59
N MET A 39 -0.06 9.81 7.95
CA MET A 39 0.87 8.74 8.28
C MET A 39 1.73 8.31 7.08
N ARG A 40 1.17 8.24 5.86
CA ARG A 40 1.96 7.96 4.66
C ARG A 40 3.03 9.02 4.43
N LYS A 41 2.65 10.30 4.53
CA LYS A 41 3.60 11.43 4.42
C LYS A 41 4.69 11.36 5.48
N ALA A 42 4.34 11.02 6.72
CA ALA A 42 5.33 10.87 7.78
C ALA A 42 6.28 9.70 7.51
N ALA A 43 5.78 8.56 7.01
CA ALA A 43 6.61 7.42 6.64
C ALA A 43 7.56 7.76 5.48
N GLU A 44 7.07 8.41 4.42
CA GLU A 44 7.89 8.90 3.30
C GLU A 44 9.01 9.83 3.79
N MET A 45 8.68 10.78 4.68
CA MET A 45 9.66 11.68 5.27
C MET A 45 10.74 10.93 6.08
N LEU A 46 10.35 9.91 6.86
CA LEU A 46 11.31 9.12 7.64
C LEU A 46 12.22 8.29 6.75
N LEU A 47 11.69 7.70 5.68
CA LEU A 47 12.47 6.88 4.75
C LEU A 47 13.47 7.71 3.95
N ASN A 48 13.10 8.91 3.53
CA ASN A 48 13.95 9.80 2.73
C ASN A 48 14.93 10.64 3.58
N MET A 49 14.94 10.46 4.90
CA MET A 49 15.86 11.19 5.78
C MET A 49 17.26 10.57 5.66
N PRO A 50 18.34 11.37 5.65
CA PRO A 50 19.69 10.84 5.69
C PRO A 50 19.92 10.03 6.96
N VAL A 51 20.66 8.93 6.83
CA VAL A 51 20.99 8.05 7.95
C VAL A 51 21.82 8.82 8.97
N SER A 52 21.37 8.81 10.23
CA SER A 52 22.07 9.49 11.31
C SER A 52 23.44 8.85 11.57
N ASN A 53 24.44 9.67 11.92
CA ASN A 53 25.76 9.19 12.36
C ASN A 53 25.70 8.22 13.57
N LYS A 54 24.60 8.25 14.34
CA LYS A 54 24.39 7.30 15.45
C LYS A 54 24.10 5.87 14.97
N GLN A 55 23.70 5.69 13.71
CA GLN A 55 23.42 4.39 13.10
C GLN A 55 24.67 3.86 12.37
N SER A 56 25.78 3.70 13.11
CA SER A 56 27.09 3.33 12.56
C SER A 56 27.09 2.00 11.83
N THR A 57 26.38 0.99 12.33
CA THR A 57 26.26 -0.32 11.67
C THR A 57 25.54 -0.23 10.32
N MET A 58 24.47 0.57 10.25
CA MET A 58 23.74 0.78 9.00
C MET A 58 24.63 1.50 7.99
N LYS A 59 25.28 2.61 8.37
CA LYS A 59 26.23 3.31 7.50
C LYS A 59 27.34 2.39 7.00
N ALA A 60 27.97 1.62 7.88
CA ALA A 60 29.01 0.67 7.51
C ALA A 60 28.52 -0.37 6.48
N THR A 61 27.28 -0.85 6.65
CA THR A 61 26.66 -1.78 5.70
C THR A 61 26.42 -1.11 4.35
N LEU A 62 25.92 0.12 4.33
CA LEU A 62 25.69 0.89 3.10
C LEU A 62 27.00 1.20 2.38
N THR A 63 28.03 1.63 3.10
CA THR A 63 29.37 1.83 2.55
C THR A 63 29.95 0.54 1.97
N ALA A 64 29.79 -0.60 2.65
CA ALA A 64 30.26 -1.89 2.15
C ALA A 64 29.53 -2.34 0.87
N LEU A 65 28.31 -1.85 0.65
CA LEU A 65 27.55 -2.04 -0.60
C LEU A 65 27.91 -1.01 -1.69
N GLY A 66 28.83 -0.08 -1.42
CA GLY A 66 29.28 0.94 -2.37
C GLY A 66 28.32 2.11 -2.55
N ILE A 67 27.49 2.40 -1.54
CA ILE A 67 26.56 3.53 -1.56
C ILE A 67 27.26 4.76 -0.97
N ASP A 68 27.18 5.88 -1.68
CA ASP A 68 27.77 7.16 -1.27
C ASP A 68 27.00 7.79 -0.10
N GLU A 69 27.69 8.55 0.76
CA GLU A 69 27.10 9.12 1.97
C GLU A 69 25.91 10.07 1.67
N GLU A 70 25.92 10.73 0.51
CA GLU A 70 24.84 11.60 0.04
C GLU A 70 23.55 10.82 -0.28
N ASP A 71 23.68 9.55 -0.68
CA ASP A 71 22.57 8.65 -1.03
C ASP A 71 22.18 7.72 0.12
N MET A 72 22.82 7.84 1.29
CA MET A 72 22.48 7.06 2.47
C MET A 72 21.24 7.63 3.17
N ASP A 73 20.07 7.22 2.71
CA ASP A 73 18.81 7.42 3.42
C ASP A 73 18.33 6.15 4.16
N TYR A 74 17.32 6.29 5.02
CA TYR A 74 16.77 5.16 5.75
C TYR A 74 16.08 4.15 4.83
N SER A 75 15.58 4.57 3.66
CA SER A 75 14.99 3.67 2.67
C SER A 75 16.03 2.66 2.17
N MET A 76 17.21 3.15 1.83
CA MET A 76 18.36 2.35 1.41
C MET A 76 18.89 1.50 2.56
N GLY A 77 18.95 2.07 3.77
CA GLY A 77 19.28 1.34 4.99
C GLY A 77 18.39 0.11 5.24
N VAL A 78 17.08 0.26 5.08
CA VAL A 78 16.12 -0.84 5.20
C VAL A 78 16.32 -1.87 4.08
N MET A 79 16.52 -1.43 2.84
CA MET A 79 16.77 -2.34 1.72
C MET A 79 18.04 -3.17 1.92
N ALA A 80 19.13 -2.54 2.37
CA ALA A 80 20.38 -3.22 2.70
C ALA A 80 20.20 -4.24 3.83
N ALA A 81 19.49 -3.88 4.90
CA ALA A 81 19.19 -4.81 5.98
C ALA A 81 18.37 -6.02 5.51
N MET A 82 17.38 -5.78 4.63
CA MET A 82 16.59 -6.86 4.02
C MET A 82 17.43 -7.73 3.10
N LEU A 83 18.38 -7.16 2.36
CA LEU A 83 19.33 -7.90 1.52
C LEU A 83 20.19 -8.85 2.37
N VAL A 84 20.76 -8.36 3.46
CA VAL A 84 21.55 -9.18 4.39
C VAL A 84 20.70 -10.29 5.00
N GLN A 85 19.48 -9.98 5.44
CA GLN A 85 18.54 -10.98 5.98
C GLN A 85 18.17 -12.04 4.94
N ALA A 86 17.89 -11.63 3.70
CA ALA A 86 17.58 -12.53 2.60
C ALA A 86 18.75 -13.46 2.27
N ALA A 87 19.97 -12.91 2.22
CA ALA A 87 21.20 -13.69 2.02
C ALA A 87 21.42 -14.73 3.12
N ASN A 88 20.98 -14.43 4.34
CA ASN A 88 20.98 -15.35 5.48
C ASN A 88 19.78 -16.32 5.53
N GLY A 89 18.99 -16.41 4.45
CA GLY A 89 17.89 -17.38 4.32
C GLY A 89 16.52 -16.88 4.80
N ASN A 90 16.36 -15.59 5.12
CA ASN A 90 15.05 -15.04 5.46
C ASN A 90 14.17 -14.89 4.20
N VAL A 91 13.30 -15.87 3.99
CA VAL A 91 12.37 -15.92 2.85
C VAL A 91 11.45 -14.70 2.78
N ASN A 92 11.04 -14.14 3.93
CA ASN A 92 10.17 -12.96 3.93
C ASN A 92 10.91 -11.70 3.48
N ALA A 93 12.18 -11.55 3.87
CA ALA A 93 13.02 -10.47 3.36
C ALA A 93 13.28 -10.62 1.84
N ALA A 94 13.53 -11.85 1.37
CA ALA A 94 13.67 -12.12 -0.07
C ALA A 94 12.39 -11.79 -0.86
N LYS A 95 11.22 -12.15 -0.31
CA LYS A 95 9.91 -11.76 -0.89
C LYS A 95 9.73 -10.25 -0.92
N PHE A 96 10.05 -9.56 0.17
CA PHE A 96 9.97 -8.10 0.24
C PHE A 96 10.84 -7.42 -0.85
N LEU A 97 12.08 -7.86 -1.02
CA LEU A 97 12.98 -7.34 -2.07
C LEU A 97 12.43 -7.62 -3.48
N ARG A 98 12.01 -8.86 -3.74
CA ARG A 98 11.39 -9.25 -5.02
C ARG A 98 10.18 -8.38 -5.35
N ASP A 99 9.31 -8.18 -4.37
CA ASP A 99 8.07 -7.43 -4.55
C ASP A 99 8.36 -5.93 -4.77
N THR A 100 9.33 -5.38 -4.03
CA THR A 100 9.80 -4.00 -4.20
C THR A 100 10.44 -3.78 -5.58
N ALA A 101 11.13 -4.80 -6.12
CA ALA A 101 11.69 -4.79 -7.47
C ALA A 101 10.64 -4.97 -8.58
N GLY A 102 9.35 -5.08 -8.27
CA GLY A 102 8.28 -5.29 -9.24
C GLY A 102 8.22 -6.71 -9.81
N GLN A 103 8.94 -7.66 -9.20
CA GLN A 103 9.03 -9.05 -9.65
C GLN A 103 8.02 -9.96 -8.94
N ASN A 104 6.93 -9.40 -8.39
CA ASN A 104 5.87 -10.18 -7.75
C ASN A 104 5.05 -10.94 -8.82
N PRO A 105 5.11 -12.28 -8.89
CA PRO A 105 4.43 -13.04 -9.94
C PRO A 105 2.89 -12.92 -9.85
N THR A 106 2.35 -12.87 -8.64
CA THR A 106 0.90 -12.74 -8.41
C THR A 106 0.38 -11.41 -8.92
N GLN A 107 1.11 -10.32 -8.66
CA GLN A 107 0.74 -9.00 -9.14
C GLN A 107 0.78 -8.93 -10.67
N GLN A 108 1.84 -9.45 -11.31
CA GLN A 108 1.97 -9.47 -12.77
C GLN A 108 0.85 -10.28 -13.44
N LEU A 109 0.41 -11.38 -12.82
CA LEU A 109 -0.73 -12.16 -13.31
C LEU A 109 -2.04 -11.36 -13.22
N GLN A 110 -2.29 -10.72 -12.08
CA GLN A 110 -3.47 -9.88 -11.88
C GLN A 110 -3.54 -8.72 -12.87
N GLU A 111 -2.41 -8.06 -13.15
CA GLU A 111 -2.32 -6.98 -14.14
C GLU A 111 -2.65 -7.50 -15.55
N LYS A 112 -2.13 -8.67 -15.93
CA LYS A 112 -2.45 -9.31 -17.22
C LYS A 112 -3.92 -9.70 -17.33
N GLU A 113 -4.49 -10.29 -16.28
CA GLU A 113 -5.91 -10.64 -16.24
C GLU A 113 -6.81 -9.41 -16.34
N PHE A 114 -6.43 -8.32 -15.68
CA PHE A 114 -7.17 -7.06 -15.73
C PHE A 114 -7.13 -6.44 -17.14
N GLU A 115 -5.97 -6.38 -17.78
CA GLU A 115 -5.84 -5.88 -19.15
C GLU A 115 -6.60 -6.76 -20.15
N TYR A 116 -6.57 -8.09 -19.96
CA TYR A 116 -7.37 -9.01 -20.76
C TYR A 116 -8.87 -8.71 -20.64
N ARG A 117 -9.41 -8.55 -19.42
CA ARG A 117 -10.82 -8.19 -19.18
C ARG A 117 -11.18 -6.85 -19.81
N LYS A 118 -10.35 -5.84 -19.64
CA LYS A 118 -10.57 -4.50 -20.21
C LYS A 118 -10.60 -4.53 -21.74
N LYS A 119 -9.78 -5.38 -22.36
CA LYS A 119 -9.80 -5.60 -23.81
C LYS A 119 -11.11 -6.25 -24.25
N GLN A 120 -11.55 -7.30 -23.56
CA GLN A 120 -12.83 -7.95 -23.83
C GLN A 120 -14.00 -6.96 -23.70
N ASP A 121 -14.05 -6.16 -22.64
CA ASP A 121 -15.10 -5.15 -22.44
C ASP A 121 -15.13 -4.10 -23.56
N ARG A 122 -13.96 -3.71 -24.07
CA ARG A 122 -13.85 -2.76 -25.19
C ARG A 122 -14.31 -3.38 -26.51
N GLU A 123 -13.95 -4.64 -26.76
CA GLU A 123 -14.36 -5.37 -27.96
C GLU A 123 -15.88 -5.62 -27.95
N ALA A 124 -16.46 -5.98 -26.81
CA ALA A 124 -17.90 -6.15 -26.65
C ALA A 124 -18.66 -4.85 -26.94
N LYS A 125 -18.21 -3.71 -26.40
CA LYS A 125 -18.83 -2.40 -26.67
C LYS A 125 -18.78 -2.01 -28.15
N LYS A 126 -17.66 -2.27 -28.83
CA LYS A 126 -17.55 -2.00 -30.27
C LYS A 126 -18.51 -2.88 -31.09
N ALA A 127 -18.64 -4.16 -30.74
CA ALA A 127 -19.56 -5.05 -31.42
C ALA A 127 -21.04 -4.65 -31.21
N GLU A 128 -21.39 -4.08 -30.05
CA GLU A 128 -22.72 -3.50 -29.80
C GLU A 128 -22.95 -2.21 -30.60
N GLU A 129 -21.93 -1.37 -30.78
CA GLU A 129 -22.00 -0.12 -31.56
C GLU A 129 -22.06 -0.36 -33.08
N ASP A 130 -21.31 -1.33 -33.60
CA ASP A 130 -21.27 -1.64 -35.04
C ASP A 130 -22.47 -2.48 -35.53
N GLY A 131 -23.26 -3.04 -34.60
CA GLY A 131 -24.45 -3.84 -34.86
C GLY A 131 -25.78 -3.07 -34.83
N ALA A 132 -25.76 -1.77 -34.56
CA ALA A 132 -26.90 -0.86 -34.50
C ALA A 132 -26.93 0.12 -35.68
#